data_AF-A0A2E3DU60-F1
#
_entry.id   AF-A0A2E3DU60-F1
#
_cell.length_a   1.000
_cell.length_b   1.000
_cell.length_c   1.000
_cell.angle_alpha   90.00
_cell.angle_beta   90.00
_cell.angle_gamma   90.00
#
_symmetry.space_group_name_H-M   'P 1'
#
loop_
_entity.id
_entity.type
_entity.pdbx_description
1 polymer ?
#
loop_
_entity_poly.entity_id
_entity_poly.type
_entity_poly.pdbx_seq_one_letter_code
_entity_poly.pdbx_strand_id
1 'polypeptide(L)'
;MSRILLQTIILKYMFSIFFCFHYIAIGQNFKTLPDDINISRSSNGIVNLPSNIDDIFKDFDRYTKIHAPNGKPIHIIIEPGYSDRQAIYARKILINHLTNLPGTKYGHNKKTVANAMANNHSILFLFKTTESFEKWFRKIDRKGISINGQDLRSYETILEGTDGYMAKKRPTRDASYEEIMHFVQQWGIEQAHPTLSQDLFDAFWDARAKNIYMLDYDETHEYFICGFEAYFDMWAHDPENDGTREDEYVPISNSSLKVNDPKMYKIVEGFMGNHWLYLAEIVDEFGGHFSLLKEENETYTNKSQHLRRAALTGYKNTNLTGNNFDNSLFGNSGNNKIRPLGGFDIIDGGPGEDTAIFIGKRSEYILRNQDGRLVVDDIHYYRDGQNILINMEKLKFSDNILNVAEIK
;
A
#
# COMPACT_ATOMS: atom_id res chain seq x y z
N MET A 1 -48.19 -6.64 10.21
CA MET A 1 -47.33 -5.49 10.58
C MET A 1 -46.19 -5.45 9.59
N SER A 2 -46.15 -4.38 8.79
CA SER A 2 -45.60 -4.34 7.44
C SER A 2 -44.07 -4.36 7.36
N ARG A 3 -43.58 -5.09 6.34
CA ARG A 3 -42.23 -5.07 5.71
C ARG A 3 -41.64 -3.69 5.39
N ILE A 4 -42.38 -2.61 5.68
CA ILE A 4 -42.04 -1.22 5.39
C ILE A 4 -41.20 -0.59 6.52
N LEU A 5 -41.17 -1.18 7.73
CA LEU A 5 -40.39 -0.64 8.85
C LEU A 5 -38.93 -1.15 8.93
N LEU A 6 -38.57 -2.22 8.21
CA LEU A 6 -37.19 -2.74 8.18
C LEU A 6 -36.32 -2.02 7.14
N GLN A 7 -36.92 -1.44 6.10
CA GLN A 7 -36.21 -0.63 5.09
C GLN A 7 -35.77 0.75 5.60
N THR A 8 -36.26 1.20 6.76
CA THR A 8 -35.95 2.53 7.30
C THR A 8 -34.86 2.51 8.38
N ILE A 9 -34.40 1.34 8.81
CA ILE A 9 -33.34 1.19 9.84
C ILE A 9 -32.00 0.73 9.24
N ILE A 10 -32.00 0.15 8.04
CA ILE A 10 -30.76 -0.22 7.30
C ILE A 10 -30.10 1.01 6.63
N LEU A 11 -30.78 2.17 6.62
CA LEU A 11 -30.29 3.39 5.94
C LEU A 11 -29.25 4.22 6.73
N LYS A 12 -28.65 3.69 7.80
CA LYS A 12 -27.81 4.49 8.72
C LYS A 12 -26.39 3.98 8.98
N TYR A 13 -26.03 2.79 8.53
CA TYR A 13 -24.67 2.26 8.59
C TYR A 13 -24.51 1.33 7.37
N MET A 14 -23.42 1.48 6.60
CA MET A 14 -23.12 0.81 5.30
C MET A 14 -23.55 1.55 4.02
N PHE A 15 -23.11 2.80 3.86
CA PHE A 15 -22.94 3.37 2.52
C PHE A 15 -21.49 3.76 2.31
N SER A 16 -20.61 2.75 2.17
CA SER A 16 -19.43 2.89 1.31
C SER A 16 -19.92 2.61 -0.10
N ILE A 17 -20.57 3.58 -0.76
CA ILE A 17 -20.91 3.39 -2.17
C ILE A 17 -19.60 3.53 -2.95
N PHE A 18 -18.99 2.39 -3.25
CA PHE A 18 -17.98 2.26 -4.29
C PHE A 18 -18.63 2.64 -5.62
N PHE A 19 -18.38 3.86 -6.07
CA PHE A 19 -18.80 4.31 -7.38
C PHE A 19 -17.63 4.16 -8.35
N CYS A 20 -17.51 2.95 -8.85
CA CYS A 20 -16.70 2.65 -10.02
C CYS A 20 -17.39 3.31 -11.24
N PHE A 21 -16.69 4.14 -12.02
CA PHE A 21 -17.26 4.81 -13.20
C PHE A 21 -17.46 3.79 -14.34
N HIS A 22 -18.50 2.95 -14.24
CA HIS A 22 -18.76 1.81 -15.12
C HIS A 22 -19.24 2.17 -16.54
N TYR A 23 -19.11 3.43 -16.96
CA TYR A 23 -19.40 3.82 -18.33
C TYR A 23 -18.10 3.97 -19.10
N ILE A 24 -17.77 2.97 -19.94
CA ILE A 24 -16.98 3.23 -21.14
C ILE A 24 -17.67 4.41 -21.84
N ALA A 25 -17.01 5.57 -21.81
CA ALA A 25 -17.52 6.80 -22.37
C ALA A 25 -17.55 6.73 -23.91
N ILE A 26 -18.53 6.02 -24.46
CA ILE A 26 -18.94 6.21 -25.85
C ILE A 26 -19.91 7.39 -25.85
N GLY A 27 -19.40 8.62 -25.66
CA GLY A 27 -20.24 9.82 -25.50
C GLY A 27 -19.49 11.13 -25.77
N GLN A 28 -20.19 12.11 -26.35
CA GLN A 28 -19.66 13.39 -26.85
C GLN A 28 -19.18 14.39 -25.75
N ASN A 29 -19.15 14.00 -24.47
CA ASN A 29 -18.85 14.89 -23.33
C ASN A 29 -17.83 14.29 -22.35
N PHE A 30 -16.81 13.61 -22.88
CA PHE A 30 -15.67 13.14 -22.10
C PHE A 30 -14.78 14.31 -21.66
N LYS A 31 -14.36 14.32 -20.39
CA LYS A 31 -13.52 15.38 -19.82
C LYS A 31 -12.27 14.81 -19.17
N THR A 32 -11.15 15.49 -19.39
CA THR A 32 -9.85 15.13 -18.80
C THR A 32 -8.95 16.36 -18.60
N LEU A 33 -7.78 16.13 -18.01
CA LEU A 33 -6.74 17.12 -17.73
C LEU A 33 -5.69 17.14 -18.86
N PRO A 34 -4.99 18.26 -19.08
CA PRO A 34 -3.87 18.32 -20.01
C PRO A 34 -2.73 17.36 -19.63
N ASP A 35 -2.09 16.74 -20.63
CA ASP A 35 -1.01 15.78 -20.41
C ASP A 35 0.29 16.43 -19.88
N ASP A 36 0.46 17.72 -20.15
CA ASP A 36 1.70 18.48 -20.03
C ASP A 36 1.83 19.29 -18.72
N ILE A 37 0.93 19.10 -17.75
CA ILE A 37 1.04 19.76 -16.43
C ILE A 37 2.39 19.44 -15.78
N ASN A 38 3.24 20.44 -15.61
CA ASN A 38 4.61 20.26 -15.14
C ASN A 38 4.70 20.18 -13.60
N ILE A 39 5.09 18.99 -13.11
CA ILE A 39 5.28 18.73 -11.68
C ILE A 39 6.74 18.85 -11.21
N SER A 40 7.71 18.97 -12.11
CA SER A 40 9.15 18.98 -11.77
C SER A 40 9.60 20.25 -11.03
N ARG A 41 8.75 21.29 -11.02
CA ARG A 41 8.98 22.52 -10.26
C ARG A 41 8.82 22.36 -8.74
N SER A 42 8.28 21.23 -8.29
CA SER A 42 8.10 20.93 -6.86
C SER A 42 8.94 19.72 -6.47
N SER A 43 9.65 19.82 -5.36
CA SER A 43 10.51 18.73 -4.86
C SER A 43 9.72 17.46 -4.52
N ASN A 44 8.48 17.62 -4.07
CA ASN A 44 7.57 16.50 -3.80
C ASN A 44 6.70 16.13 -5.02
N GLY A 45 6.84 16.83 -6.15
CA GLY A 45 6.06 16.60 -7.36
C GLY A 45 4.57 16.95 -7.25
N ILE A 46 4.15 17.69 -6.22
CA ILE A 46 2.80 18.25 -6.08
C ILE A 46 2.86 19.72 -6.44
N VAL A 47 1.93 20.16 -7.29
CA VAL A 47 1.84 21.55 -7.76
C VAL A 47 0.41 22.05 -7.69
N ASN A 48 0.23 23.37 -7.66
CA ASN A 48 -1.09 23.97 -7.83
C ASN A 48 -1.67 23.58 -9.20
N LEU A 49 -2.95 23.26 -9.20
CA LEU A 49 -3.70 22.91 -10.39
C LEU A 49 -3.79 24.14 -11.32
N PRO A 50 -3.50 24.01 -12.64
CA PRO A 50 -3.49 25.16 -13.56
C PRO A 50 -4.87 25.80 -13.74
N SER A 51 -4.91 27.10 -14.05
CA SER A 51 -6.17 27.82 -14.27
C SER A 51 -6.88 27.47 -15.59
N ASN A 52 -6.13 26.96 -16.57
CA ASN A 52 -6.60 26.61 -17.91
C ASN A 52 -7.08 25.15 -18.01
N ILE A 53 -7.94 24.74 -17.08
CA ILE A 53 -8.58 23.41 -17.04
C ILE A 53 -10.10 23.55 -17.09
N ASP A 54 -10.79 22.45 -17.36
CA ASP A 54 -12.25 22.40 -17.31
C ASP A 54 -12.78 22.73 -15.89
N ASP A 55 -13.89 23.47 -15.84
CA ASP A 55 -14.52 23.95 -14.61
C ASP A 55 -14.92 22.82 -13.64
N ILE A 56 -15.09 21.59 -14.14
CA ILE A 56 -15.39 20.46 -13.28
C ILE A 56 -14.26 20.10 -12.31
N PHE A 57 -13.02 20.44 -12.64
CA PHE A 57 -11.85 20.13 -11.82
C PHE A 57 -11.48 21.27 -10.85
N LYS A 58 -12.21 22.39 -10.88
CA LYS A 58 -11.93 23.56 -10.03
C LYS A 58 -12.30 23.38 -8.55
N ASP A 59 -12.96 22.27 -8.21
CA ASP A 59 -13.18 21.87 -6.81
C ASP A 59 -11.88 21.30 -6.18
N PHE A 60 -10.82 21.08 -6.98
CA PHE A 60 -9.49 20.61 -6.58
C PHE A 60 -8.46 21.73 -6.68
N ASP A 61 -7.45 21.75 -5.80
CA ASP A 61 -6.45 22.83 -5.73
C ASP A 61 -5.04 22.40 -6.17
N ARG A 62 -4.73 21.10 -6.08
CA ARG A 62 -3.40 20.56 -6.35
C ARG A 62 -3.46 19.37 -7.30
N TYR A 63 -2.33 19.11 -7.92
CA TYR A 63 -2.12 18.08 -8.93
C TYR A 63 -0.78 17.38 -8.73
N THR A 64 -0.78 16.08 -9.00
CA THR A 64 0.42 15.28 -9.24
C THR A 64 0.12 14.25 -10.34
N LYS A 65 1.15 13.55 -10.81
CA LYS A 65 1.00 12.44 -11.75
C LYS A 65 2.01 11.33 -11.53
N ILE A 66 1.76 10.20 -12.18
CA ILE A 66 2.77 9.21 -12.51
C ILE A 66 3.00 9.28 -14.01
N HIS A 67 4.26 9.18 -14.43
CA HIS A 67 4.61 9.04 -15.84
C HIS A 67 4.54 7.56 -16.23
N ALA A 68 3.59 7.21 -17.10
CA ALA A 68 3.57 5.88 -17.68
C ALA A 68 4.74 5.71 -18.67
N PRO A 69 5.18 4.48 -18.96
CA PRO A 69 6.29 4.21 -19.88
C PRO A 69 6.14 4.79 -21.29
N ASN A 70 4.91 5.05 -21.76
CA ASN A 70 4.62 5.73 -23.02
C ASN A 70 4.76 7.27 -22.96
N GLY A 71 5.18 7.83 -21.82
CA GLY A 71 5.37 9.26 -21.61
C GLY A 71 4.12 10.03 -21.18
N LYS A 72 2.93 9.42 -21.24
CA LYS A 72 1.66 10.04 -20.85
C LYS A 72 1.44 9.96 -19.33
N PRO A 73 0.66 10.89 -18.75
CA PRO A 73 0.36 10.86 -17.33
C PRO A 73 -0.74 9.85 -16.97
N ILE A 74 -0.63 9.32 -15.76
CA ILE A 74 -1.77 8.86 -14.96
C ILE A 74 -2.04 10.00 -13.96
N HIS A 75 -3.21 10.63 -14.05
CA HIS A 75 -3.47 11.88 -13.34
C HIS A 75 -3.88 11.62 -11.89
N ILE A 76 -3.50 12.53 -11.00
CA ILE A 76 -3.96 12.56 -9.60
C ILE A 76 -4.32 14.00 -9.25
N ILE A 77 -5.55 14.24 -8.83
CA ILE A 77 -5.99 15.57 -8.36
C ILE A 77 -6.41 15.53 -6.90
N ILE A 78 -6.16 16.63 -6.21
CA ILE A 78 -6.18 16.68 -4.75
C ILE A 78 -7.10 17.80 -4.29
N GLU A 79 -8.09 17.45 -3.47
CA GLU A 79 -9.02 18.42 -2.89
C GLU A 79 -8.34 19.21 -1.76
N PRO A 80 -8.69 20.49 -1.57
CA PRO A 80 -8.32 21.23 -0.36
C PRO A 80 -8.59 20.42 0.92
N GLY A 81 -7.56 20.30 1.76
CA GLY A 81 -7.63 19.57 3.03
C GLY A 81 -7.23 18.09 2.97
N TYR A 82 -7.02 17.52 1.78
CA TYR A 82 -6.29 16.26 1.64
C TYR A 82 -4.78 16.54 1.67
N SER A 83 -4.04 16.00 2.64
CA SER A 83 -2.66 16.45 2.88
C SER A 83 -1.66 16.03 1.79
N ASP A 84 -0.58 16.79 1.61
CA ASP A 84 0.51 16.42 0.68
C ASP A 84 1.13 15.05 1.05
N ARG A 85 1.29 14.77 2.36
CA ARG A 85 1.81 13.48 2.85
C ARG A 85 0.93 12.31 2.40
N GLN A 86 -0.39 12.44 2.52
CA GLN A 86 -1.34 11.44 2.03
C GLN A 86 -1.32 11.31 0.50
N ALA A 87 -1.23 12.42 -0.23
CA ALA A 87 -1.18 12.37 -1.70
C ALA A 87 0.11 11.68 -2.20
N ILE A 88 1.24 11.93 -1.53
CA ILE A 88 2.50 11.22 -1.80
C ILE A 88 2.36 9.73 -1.51
N TYR A 89 1.73 9.36 -0.40
CA TYR A 89 1.48 7.96 -0.02
C TYR A 89 0.60 7.23 -1.04
N ALA A 90 -0.54 7.82 -1.44
CA ALA A 90 -1.39 7.29 -2.52
C ALA A 90 -0.59 7.10 -3.83
N ARG A 91 0.21 8.10 -4.21
CA ARG A 91 1.07 7.99 -5.40
C ARG A 91 2.10 6.86 -5.28
N LYS A 92 2.67 6.61 -4.10
CA LYS A 92 3.59 5.48 -3.86
C LYS A 92 2.91 4.13 -3.99
N ILE A 93 1.70 3.98 -3.47
CA ILE A 93 0.92 2.74 -3.59
C ILE A 93 0.63 2.45 -5.07
N LEU A 94 0.22 3.46 -5.84
CA LEU A 94 -0.02 3.30 -7.27
C LEU A 94 1.27 2.94 -8.03
N ILE A 95 2.42 3.57 -7.71
CA ILE A 95 3.72 3.17 -8.28
C ILE A 95 4.04 1.71 -7.94
N ASN A 96 3.81 1.29 -6.69
CA ASN A 96 4.02 -0.09 -6.26
C ASN A 96 3.16 -1.07 -7.08
N HIS A 97 1.87 -0.77 -7.30
CA HIS A 97 0.97 -1.62 -8.09
C HIS A 97 1.38 -1.73 -9.55
N LEU A 98 2.01 -0.70 -10.10
CA LEU A 98 2.45 -0.63 -11.50
C LEU A 98 3.92 -1.01 -11.73
N THR A 99 4.67 -1.31 -10.67
CA THR A 99 6.08 -1.71 -10.79
C THR A 99 6.19 -3.16 -11.28
N ASN A 100 7.08 -3.39 -12.25
CA ASN A 100 7.34 -4.72 -12.80
C ASN A 100 7.93 -5.66 -11.74
N LEU A 101 7.53 -6.93 -11.79
CA LEU A 101 7.99 -8.03 -10.95
C LEU A 101 8.51 -9.16 -11.84
N PRO A 102 9.77 -9.10 -12.30
CA PRO A 102 10.34 -10.13 -13.16
C PRO A 102 10.17 -11.53 -12.55
N GLY A 103 9.79 -12.50 -13.38
CA GLY A 103 9.58 -13.89 -12.96
C GLY A 103 8.18 -14.24 -12.44
N THR A 104 7.29 -13.26 -12.23
CA THR A 104 5.90 -13.53 -11.85
C THR A 104 4.98 -13.66 -13.07
N LYS A 105 3.89 -14.43 -12.95
CA LYS A 105 3.00 -14.75 -14.09
C LYS A 105 2.40 -13.50 -14.73
N TYR A 106 1.86 -12.59 -13.92
CA TYR A 106 1.13 -11.40 -14.40
C TYR A 106 1.93 -10.10 -14.19
N GLY A 107 2.83 -10.07 -13.20
CA GLY A 107 3.59 -8.88 -12.83
C GLY A 107 4.88 -8.67 -13.61
N HIS A 108 5.36 -9.63 -14.42
CA HIS A 108 6.64 -9.52 -15.13
C HIS A 108 6.79 -8.26 -15.99
N ASN A 109 5.69 -7.78 -16.58
CA ASN A 109 5.66 -6.56 -17.39
C ASN A 109 4.33 -5.82 -17.26
N LYS A 110 4.26 -4.90 -16.29
CA LYS A 110 3.13 -4.00 -16.06
C LYS A 110 3.20 -2.71 -16.88
N LYS A 111 4.15 -2.58 -17.82
CA LYS A 111 4.22 -1.40 -18.70
C LYS A 111 2.95 -1.23 -19.53
N THR A 112 2.36 -2.33 -20.02
CA THR A 112 1.12 -2.29 -20.80
C THR A 112 -0.06 -1.83 -19.96
N VAL A 113 -0.17 -2.32 -18.72
CA VAL A 113 -1.16 -1.89 -17.72
C VAL A 113 -1.06 -0.38 -17.47
N ALA A 114 0.14 0.12 -17.12
CA ALA A 114 0.36 1.55 -16.87
C ALA A 114 0.08 2.42 -18.12
N ASN A 115 0.49 1.96 -19.30
CA ASN A 115 0.21 2.66 -20.55
C ASN A 115 -1.28 2.72 -20.87
N ALA A 116 -2.03 1.66 -20.55
CA ALA A 116 -3.47 1.63 -20.76
C ALA A 116 -4.19 2.62 -19.83
N MET A 117 -3.80 2.70 -18.56
CA MET A 117 -4.32 3.73 -17.64
C MET A 117 -4.11 5.14 -18.19
N ALA A 118 -2.88 5.43 -18.64
CA ALA A 118 -2.54 6.73 -19.21
C ALA A 118 -3.27 7.02 -20.54
N ASN A 119 -3.44 6.00 -21.41
CA ASN A 119 -4.19 6.14 -22.65
C ASN A 119 -5.69 6.34 -22.44
N ASN A 120 -6.23 5.83 -21.32
CA ASN A 120 -7.60 6.08 -20.88
C ASN A 120 -7.76 7.41 -20.17
N HIS A 121 -6.70 8.21 -20.05
CA HIS A 121 -6.68 9.48 -19.33
C HIS A 121 -7.26 9.34 -17.90
N SER A 122 -6.94 8.23 -17.24
CA SER A 122 -7.53 7.89 -15.96
C SER A 122 -7.05 8.83 -14.85
N ILE A 123 -7.94 9.14 -13.92
CA ILE A 123 -7.71 10.12 -12.85
C ILE A 123 -8.00 9.48 -11.49
N LEU A 124 -7.03 9.53 -10.57
CA LEU A 124 -7.26 9.25 -9.16
C LEU A 124 -7.69 10.56 -8.47
N PHE A 125 -8.88 10.56 -7.89
CA PHE A 125 -9.48 11.72 -7.23
C PHE A 125 -9.31 11.61 -5.71
N LEU A 126 -8.53 12.51 -5.12
CA LEU A 126 -8.30 12.53 -3.68
C LEU A 126 -9.26 13.51 -3.01
N PHE A 127 -10.33 12.99 -2.41
CA PHE A 127 -11.37 13.77 -1.73
C PHE A 127 -11.14 13.85 -0.23
N LYS A 128 -11.39 15.01 0.34
CA LYS A 128 -11.36 15.22 1.77
C LYS A 128 -12.43 14.40 2.48
N THR A 129 -13.68 14.42 1.98
CA THR A 129 -14.81 13.77 2.65
C THR A 129 -15.73 13.04 1.65
N THR A 130 -16.54 12.11 2.16
CA THR A 130 -17.61 11.47 1.39
C THR A 130 -18.62 12.50 0.86
N GLU A 131 -18.95 13.50 1.68
CA GLU A 131 -19.90 14.55 1.29
C GLU A 131 -19.39 15.37 0.08
N SER A 132 -18.09 15.71 0.05
CA SER A 132 -17.53 16.46 -1.07
C SER A 132 -17.52 15.62 -2.35
N PHE A 133 -17.14 14.34 -2.24
CA PHE A 133 -17.23 13.37 -3.32
C PHE A 133 -18.67 13.26 -3.87
N GLU A 134 -19.66 12.94 -3.03
CA GLU A 134 -21.04 12.74 -3.47
C GLU A 134 -21.64 14.00 -4.11
N LYS A 135 -21.28 15.18 -3.61
CA LYS A 135 -21.72 16.45 -4.19
C LYS A 135 -21.09 16.68 -5.56
N TRP A 136 -19.80 16.43 -5.69
CA TRP A 136 -19.09 16.53 -6.96
C TRP A 136 -19.62 15.51 -7.97
N PHE A 137 -19.71 14.24 -7.59
CA PHE A 137 -20.20 13.15 -8.44
C PHE A 137 -21.62 13.42 -8.96
N ARG A 138 -22.57 13.81 -8.10
CA ARG A 138 -23.93 14.19 -8.52
C ARG A 138 -23.94 15.35 -9.51
N LYS A 139 -23.01 16.30 -9.40
CA LYS A 139 -22.86 17.42 -10.35
C LYS A 139 -22.35 16.95 -11.71
N ILE A 140 -21.42 15.99 -11.75
CA ILE A 140 -20.90 15.39 -12.98
C ILE A 140 -21.98 14.55 -13.67
N ASP A 141 -22.63 13.67 -12.92
CA ASP A 141 -23.69 12.77 -13.39
C ASP A 141 -24.87 13.54 -13.98
N ARG A 142 -25.40 14.55 -13.27
CA ARG A 142 -26.47 15.43 -13.77
C ARG A 142 -26.11 16.16 -15.06
N LYS A 143 -24.82 16.40 -15.32
CA LYS A 143 -24.35 17.05 -16.55
C LYS A 143 -24.08 16.06 -17.69
N GLY A 144 -24.25 14.75 -17.44
CA GLY A 144 -23.92 13.71 -18.41
C GLY A 144 -22.44 13.78 -18.83
N ILE A 145 -21.56 14.14 -17.91
CA ILE A 145 -20.12 14.22 -18.16
C ILE A 145 -19.53 12.84 -17.88
N SER A 146 -18.73 12.35 -18.82
CA SER A 146 -18.02 11.08 -18.65
C SER A 146 -16.56 11.34 -18.27
N ILE A 147 -16.08 10.61 -17.27
CA ILE A 147 -14.71 10.70 -16.76
C ILE A 147 -14.27 9.29 -16.37
N ASN A 148 -13.01 8.99 -16.60
CA ASN A 148 -12.39 7.74 -16.20
C ASN A 148 -11.62 7.98 -14.91
N GLY A 149 -12.02 7.34 -13.81
CA GLY A 149 -11.33 7.53 -12.56
C GLY A 149 -11.76 6.62 -11.43
N GLN A 150 -11.11 6.83 -10.30
CA GLN A 150 -11.42 6.21 -9.02
C GLN A 150 -11.20 7.25 -7.93
N ASP A 151 -11.97 7.18 -6.85
CA ASP A 151 -11.87 8.14 -5.77
C ASP A 151 -11.28 7.53 -4.50
N LEU A 152 -10.61 8.36 -3.70
CA LEU A 152 -9.98 7.95 -2.44
C LEU A 152 -10.16 9.05 -1.40
N ARG A 153 -10.64 8.67 -0.22
CA ARG A 153 -11.00 9.60 0.85
C ARG A 153 -9.84 9.81 1.82
N SER A 154 -9.70 11.04 2.31
CA SER A 154 -8.59 11.41 3.20
C SER A 154 -8.59 10.63 4.52
N TYR A 155 -9.76 10.33 5.08
CA TYR A 155 -9.88 9.62 6.35
C TYR A 155 -9.63 8.10 6.23
N GLU A 156 -9.48 7.59 5.00
CA GLU A 156 -9.17 6.18 4.70
C GLU A 156 -7.76 6.04 4.08
N THR A 157 -6.94 7.09 4.16
CA THR A 157 -5.55 7.09 3.71
C THR A 157 -4.64 7.19 4.92
N ILE A 158 -4.15 6.03 5.39
CA ILE A 158 -3.54 5.89 6.71
C ILE A 158 -2.04 5.58 6.58
N LEU A 159 -1.20 6.55 6.94
CA LEU A 159 0.24 6.44 6.81
C LEU A 159 0.86 5.61 7.94
N GLU A 160 1.95 4.92 7.65
CA GLU A 160 2.69 4.14 8.64
C GLU A 160 3.18 5.02 9.81
N GLY A 161 2.96 4.56 11.04
CA GLY A 161 3.32 5.27 12.27
C GLY A 161 2.30 6.29 12.77
N THR A 162 1.22 6.54 12.04
CA THR A 162 0.10 7.36 12.56
C THR A 162 -0.69 6.59 13.63
N ASP A 163 -1.41 7.31 14.51
CA ASP A 163 -2.23 6.68 15.57
C ASP A 163 -3.25 5.68 15.02
N GLY A 164 -3.86 5.98 13.86
CA GLY A 164 -4.79 5.07 13.18
C GLY A 164 -4.13 3.79 12.68
N TYR A 165 -2.89 3.88 12.17
CA TYR A 165 -2.09 2.73 11.75
C TYR A 165 -1.67 1.88 12.95
N MET A 166 -1.21 2.53 14.03
CA MET A 166 -0.64 1.88 15.21
C MET A 166 -1.70 1.40 16.22
N ALA A 167 -3.00 1.59 15.95
CA ALA A 167 -4.04 1.25 16.91
C ALA A 167 -4.15 -0.27 17.12
N LYS A 168 -4.03 -0.69 18.38
CA LYS A 168 -3.96 -2.13 18.74
C LYS A 168 -5.25 -2.90 18.53
N LYS A 169 -6.40 -2.33 18.85
CA LYS A 169 -7.69 -3.07 18.84
C LYS A 169 -8.49 -2.89 17.57
N ARG A 170 -8.43 -1.70 16.99
CA ARG A 170 -9.24 -1.29 15.83
C ARG A 170 -8.39 -0.32 14.99
N PRO A 171 -7.41 -0.84 14.22
CA PRO A 171 -6.70 0.00 13.27
C PRO A 171 -7.72 0.67 12.34
N THR A 172 -7.44 1.92 11.98
CA THR A 172 -8.26 2.58 10.98
C THR A 172 -8.07 1.88 9.64
N ARG A 173 -9.17 1.55 8.97
CA ARG A 173 -9.14 0.97 7.63
C ARG A 173 -8.34 1.88 6.69
N ASP A 174 -7.41 1.30 5.97
CA ASP A 174 -6.58 1.99 4.99
C ASP A 174 -7.01 1.58 3.58
N ALA A 175 -8.08 2.21 3.09
CA ALA A 175 -8.65 1.93 1.77
C ALA A 175 -7.71 2.32 0.61
N SER A 176 -6.61 3.01 0.89
CA SER A 176 -5.67 3.42 -0.16
C SER A 176 -5.13 2.28 -1.01
N TYR A 177 -4.98 1.05 -0.47
CA TYR A 177 -4.54 -0.10 -1.27
C TYR A 177 -5.67 -0.63 -2.15
N GLU A 178 -6.86 -0.79 -1.58
CA GLU A 178 -8.05 -1.29 -2.26
C GLU A 178 -8.50 -0.37 -3.37
N GLU A 179 -8.72 0.92 -3.08
CA GLU A 179 -9.20 1.90 -4.04
C GLU A 179 -8.20 2.08 -5.19
N ILE A 180 -6.90 2.09 -4.88
CA ILE A 180 -5.89 2.19 -5.92
C ILE A 180 -5.78 0.89 -6.72
N MET A 181 -6.07 -0.27 -6.13
CA MET A 181 -6.15 -1.51 -6.90
C MET A 181 -7.39 -1.56 -7.80
N HIS A 182 -8.56 -1.08 -7.36
CA HIS A 182 -9.72 -0.87 -8.23
C HIS A 182 -9.36 0.02 -9.43
N PHE A 183 -8.65 1.13 -9.17
CA PHE A 183 -8.19 2.04 -10.20
C PHE A 183 -7.27 1.36 -11.23
N VAL A 184 -6.33 0.54 -10.75
CA VAL A 184 -5.40 -0.24 -11.59
C VAL A 184 -6.13 -1.33 -12.36
N GLN A 185 -7.10 -2.00 -11.72
CA GLN A 185 -7.88 -3.07 -12.33
C GLN A 185 -8.68 -2.55 -13.51
N GLN A 186 -9.56 -1.58 -13.27
CA GLN A 186 -10.50 -1.10 -14.28
C GLN A 186 -9.81 -0.41 -15.45
N TRP A 187 -8.85 0.49 -15.17
CA TRP A 187 -8.25 1.34 -16.21
C TRP A 187 -6.95 0.78 -16.79
N GLY A 188 -6.40 -0.27 -16.18
CA GLY A 188 -5.14 -0.88 -16.59
C GLY A 188 -5.28 -2.36 -16.94
N ILE A 189 -5.63 -3.21 -15.97
CA ILE A 189 -5.66 -4.67 -16.11
C ILE A 189 -6.70 -5.09 -17.14
N GLU A 190 -7.95 -4.63 -17.01
CA GLU A 190 -9.03 -4.98 -17.94
C GLU A 190 -8.76 -4.50 -19.36
N GLN A 191 -7.99 -3.42 -19.48
CA GLN A 191 -7.71 -2.76 -20.75
C GLN A 191 -6.53 -3.38 -21.50
N ALA A 192 -5.62 -4.06 -20.78
CA ALA A 192 -4.34 -4.49 -21.35
C ALA A 192 -3.81 -5.84 -20.88
N HIS A 193 -4.56 -6.57 -20.03
CA HIS A 193 -4.13 -7.86 -19.49
C HIS A 193 -5.25 -8.92 -19.55
N PRO A 194 -5.73 -9.30 -20.75
CA PRO A 194 -6.89 -10.19 -20.93
C PRO A 194 -6.73 -11.57 -20.25
N THR A 195 -5.51 -12.11 -20.17
CA THR A 195 -5.26 -13.37 -19.45
C THR A 195 -5.51 -13.25 -17.94
N LEU A 196 -5.16 -12.11 -17.34
CA LEU A 196 -5.39 -11.89 -15.90
C LEU A 196 -6.88 -11.66 -15.66
N SER A 197 -7.55 -10.88 -16.51
CA SER A 197 -9.00 -10.69 -16.46
C SER A 197 -9.76 -12.02 -16.59
N GLN A 198 -9.35 -12.90 -17.51
CA GLN A 198 -9.96 -14.23 -17.65
C GLN A 198 -9.69 -15.11 -16.43
N ASP A 199 -8.44 -15.15 -15.93
CA ASP A 199 -8.10 -15.95 -14.75
C ASP A 199 -8.85 -15.45 -13.49
N LEU A 200 -9.06 -14.13 -13.36
CA LEU A 200 -9.91 -13.53 -12.32
C LEU A 200 -11.37 -13.96 -12.44
N PHE A 201 -11.93 -13.91 -13.64
CA PHE A 201 -13.31 -14.35 -13.90
C PHE A 201 -13.51 -15.83 -13.57
N ASP A 202 -12.55 -16.68 -13.97
CA ASP A 202 -12.59 -18.13 -13.69
C ASP A 202 -12.42 -18.43 -12.19
N ALA A 203 -11.64 -17.61 -11.47
CA ALA A 203 -11.50 -17.72 -10.02
C ALA A 203 -12.78 -17.26 -9.30
N PHE A 204 -13.41 -16.17 -9.76
CA PHE A 204 -14.68 -15.68 -9.22
C PHE A 204 -15.76 -16.75 -9.25
N TRP A 205 -15.99 -17.40 -10.40
CA TRP A 205 -17.00 -18.46 -10.50
C TRP A 205 -16.68 -19.69 -9.65
N ASP A 206 -15.40 -19.99 -9.45
CA ASP A 206 -14.95 -21.04 -8.54
C ASP A 206 -15.27 -20.72 -7.08
N ALA A 207 -15.03 -19.47 -6.67
CA ALA A 207 -15.35 -18.97 -5.34
C ALA A 207 -16.87 -18.97 -5.07
N ARG A 208 -17.67 -18.53 -6.05
CA ARG A 208 -19.15 -18.58 -5.98
C ARG A 208 -19.64 -20.02 -5.84
N ALA A 209 -19.12 -20.95 -6.64
CA ALA A 209 -19.49 -22.37 -6.58
C ALA A 209 -19.17 -23.02 -5.22
N LYS A 210 -18.17 -22.50 -4.51
CA LYS A 210 -17.77 -22.94 -3.16
C LYS A 210 -18.50 -22.21 -2.03
N ASN A 211 -19.33 -21.21 -2.33
CA ASN A 211 -19.96 -20.31 -1.35
C ASN A 211 -18.95 -19.60 -0.43
N ILE A 212 -17.79 -19.21 -0.97
CA ILE A 212 -16.77 -18.45 -0.22
C ILE A 212 -16.76 -16.95 -0.56
N TYR A 213 -17.55 -16.54 -1.57
CA TYR A 213 -17.77 -15.14 -1.95
C TYR A 213 -19.28 -14.89 -2.16
N MET A 214 -19.83 -13.88 -1.49
CA MET A 214 -21.28 -13.72 -1.33
C MET A 214 -21.87 -12.51 -2.08
N LEU A 215 -21.04 -11.54 -2.51
CA LEU A 215 -21.51 -10.34 -3.21
C LEU A 215 -21.96 -10.58 -4.66
N ASP A 216 -22.95 -9.78 -5.10
CA ASP A 216 -23.62 -9.91 -6.40
C ASP A 216 -23.49 -8.67 -7.33
N TYR A 217 -22.96 -7.53 -6.86
CA TYR A 217 -23.06 -6.25 -7.60
C TYR A 217 -21.79 -5.78 -8.32
N ASP A 218 -20.66 -6.47 -8.17
CA ASP A 218 -19.42 -6.15 -8.88
C ASP A 218 -18.52 -7.39 -9.02
N GLU A 219 -18.88 -8.26 -9.96
CA GLU A 219 -18.48 -9.68 -10.01
C GLU A 219 -16.98 -9.93 -9.78
N THR A 220 -16.09 -9.17 -10.42
CA THR A 220 -14.63 -9.40 -10.29
C THR A 220 -13.84 -8.30 -9.61
N HIS A 221 -14.38 -7.08 -9.46
CA HIS A 221 -13.65 -5.99 -8.82
C HIS A 221 -13.53 -6.20 -7.32
N GLU A 222 -14.66 -6.27 -6.62
CA GLU A 222 -14.67 -6.51 -5.18
C GLU A 222 -14.07 -7.86 -4.80
N TYR A 223 -14.29 -8.89 -5.62
CA TYR A 223 -13.66 -10.20 -5.43
C TYR A 223 -12.13 -10.13 -5.48
N PHE A 224 -11.56 -9.39 -6.44
CA PHE A 224 -10.11 -9.23 -6.52
C PHE A 224 -9.56 -8.48 -5.32
N ILE A 225 -10.25 -7.43 -4.87
CA ILE A 225 -9.88 -6.67 -3.67
C ILE A 225 -9.91 -7.54 -2.42
N CYS A 226 -11.00 -8.28 -2.18
CA CYS A 226 -11.11 -9.16 -1.03
C CYS A 226 -9.93 -10.14 -0.97
N GLY A 227 -9.60 -10.76 -2.11
CA GLY A 227 -8.45 -11.64 -2.27
C GLY A 227 -7.11 -10.95 -2.05
N PHE A 228 -6.94 -9.74 -2.58
CA PHE A 228 -5.74 -8.94 -2.46
C PHE A 228 -5.47 -8.51 -1.01
N GLU A 229 -6.49 -8.03 -0.31
CA GLU A 229 -6.37 -7.63 1.09
C GLU A 229 -6.10 -8.83 2.00
N ALA A 230 -6.76 -9.96 1.76
CA ALA A 230 -6.49 -11.21 2.45
C ALA A 230 -5.04 -11.68 2.23
N TYR A 231 -4.54 -11.60 0.99
CA TYR A 231 -3.15 -11.99 0.67
C TYR A 231 -2.12 -11.19 1.47
N PHE A 232 -2.37 -9.90 1.70
CA PHE A 232 -1.49 -9.04 2.50
C PHE A 232 -1.94 -8.89 3.95
N ASP A 233 -2.76 -9.83 4.43
CA ASP A 233 -3.24 -9.94 5.82
C ASP A 233 -3.91 -8.66 6.37
N MET A 234 -4.44 -7.79 5.49
CA MET A 234 -5.03 -6.52 5.93
C MET A 234 -6.28 -6.74 6.81
N TRP A 235 -7.01 -7.83 6.58
CA TRP A 235 -8.17 -8.25 7.35
C TRP A 235 -7.89 -9.34 8.39
N ALA A 236 -6.62 -9.77 8.57
CA ALA A 236 -6.28 -10.87 9.47
C ALA A 236 -6.54 -10.56 10.96
N HIS A 237 -6.88 -9.31 11.27
CA HIS A 237 -7.25 -8.87 12.61
C HIS A 237 -8.71 -9.19 12.98
N ASP A 238 -9.53 -9.61 12.00
CA ASP A 238 -10.90 -10.10 12.19
C ASP A 238 -11.74 -9.22 13.14
N PRO A 239 -12.08 -7.98 12.73
CA PRO A 239 -12.68 -6.99 13.63
C PRO A 239 -14.06 -7.41 14.15
N GLU A 240 -14.80 -8.22 13.38
CA GLU A 240 -16.12 -8.75 13.73
C GLU A 240 -16.05 -10.15 14.38
N ASN A 241 -14.87 -10.77 14.37
CA ASN A 241 -14.61 -12.09 14.97
C ASN A 241 -15.57 -13.18 14.43
N ASP A 242 -15.86 -13.10 13.13
CA ASP A 242 -16.69 -14.05 12.40
C ASP A 242 -15.88 -14.87 11.38
N GLY A 243 -14.59 -14.55 11.22
CA GLY A 243 -13.69 -15.21 10.28
C GLY A 243 -13.96 -14.86 8.82
N THR A 244 -14.62 -13.73 8.55
CA THR A 244 -14.94 -13.24 7.21
C THR A 244 -14.57 -11.77 7.04
N ARG A 245 -14.42 -11.34 5.79
CA ARG A 245 -14.39 -9.91 5.45
C ARG A 245 -15.84 -9.48 5.26
N GLU A 246 -16.37 -8.76 6.24
CA GLU A 246 -17.70 -8.12 6.21
C GLU A 246 -18.87 -9.07 5.83
N ASP A 247 -18.85 -10.35 6.23
CA ASP A 247 -19.80 -11.40 5.80
C ASP A 247 -19.81 -11.70 4.27
N GLU A 248 -18.87 -11.12 3.51
CA GLU A 248 -18.85 -11.13 2.05
C GLU A 248 -17.85 -12.12 1.46
N TYR A 249 -16.72 -12.34 2.15
CA TYR A 249 -15.64 -13.19 1.67
C TYR A 249 -14.99 -13.96 2.82
N VAL A 250 -14.85 -15.28 2.66
CA VAL A 250 -14.39 -16.16 3.75
C VAL A 250 -12.91 -15.99 4.10
N PRO A 251 -11.93 -15.97 3.17
CA PRO A 251 -10.55 -15.84 3.58
C PRO A 251 -10.18 -14.38 3.91
N ILE A 252 -9.67 -14.15 5.13
CA ILE A 252 -9.28 -12.83 5.66
C ILE A 252 -7.76 -12.66 5.86
N SER A 253 -6.98 -13.72 5.63
CA SER A 253 -5.53 -13.76 5.83
C SER A 253 -4.84 -14.54 4.71
N ASN A 254 -3.53 -14.35 4.54
CA ASN A 254 -2.74 -15.02 3.52
C ASN A 254 -2.86 -16.53 3.65
N SER A 255 -2.79 -17.02 4.89
CA SER A 255 -2.91 -18.43 5.22
C SER A 255 -4.29 -19.01 4.87
N SER A 256 -5.37 -18.32 5.24
CA SER A 256 -6.74 -18.75 4.93
C SER A 256 -7.03 -18.67 3.43
N LEU A 257 -6.50 -17.67 2.72
CA LEU A 257 -6.66 -17.49 1.28
C LEU A 257 -6.03 -18.66 0.53
N LYS A 258 -4.82 -19.06 0.92
CA LYS A 258 -4.11 -20.19 0.31
C LYS A 258 -4.88 -21.50 0.37
N VAL A 259 -5.69 -21.68 1.42
CA VAL A 259 -6.49 -22.90 1.64
C VAL A 259 -7.84 -22.81 0.95
N ASN A 260 -8.59 -21.73 1.17
CA ASN A 260 -9.98 -21.61 0.73
C ASN A 260 -10.09 -21.17 -0.74
N ASP A 261 -9.20 -20.28 -1.20
CA ASP A 261 -9.18 -19.74 -2.56
C ASP A 261 -7.76 -19.74 -3.18
N PRO A 262 -7.21 -20.92 -3.49
CA PRO A 262 -5.86 -21.04 -4.04
C PRO A 262 -5.73 -20.45 -5.46
N LYS A 263 -6.84 -20.23 -6.18
CA LYS A 263 -6.81 -19.55 -7.49
C LYS A 263 -6.56 -18.07 -7.28
N MET A 264 -7.32 -17.42 -6.40
CA MET A 264 -7.09 -16.02 -6.04
C MET A 264 -5.70 -15.80 -5.43
N TYR A 265 -5.24 -16.69 -4.54
CA TYR A 265 -3.88 -16.63 -3.99
C TYR A 265 -2.81 -16.50 -5.08
N LYS A 266 -2.87 -17.37 -6.11
CA LYS A 266 -1.93 -17.37 -7.23
C LYS A 266 -2.08 -16.16 -8.14
N ILE A 267 -3.29 -15.61 -8.23
CA ILE A 267 -3.55 -14.38 -8.98
C ILE A 267 -2.84 -13.20 -8.32
N VAL A 268 -3.07 -13.01 -7.03
CA VAL A 268 -2.45 -11.92 -6.28
C VAL A 268 -0.93 -12.10 -6.24
N GLU A 269 -0.41 -13.28 -5.90
CA GLU A 269 1.04 -13.55 -5.92
C GLU A 269 1.64 -13.31 -7.31
N GLY A 270 0.95 -13.76 -8.36
CA GLY A 270 1.41 -13.63 -9.73
C GLY A 270 1.44 -12.18 -10.23
N PHE A 271 0.62 -11.28 -9.67
CA PHE A 271 0.57 -9.88 -10.06
C PHE A 271 1.33 -8.95 -9.11
N MET A 272 1.27 -9.20 -7.80
CA MET A 272 1.81 -8.34 -6.74
C MET A 272 3.07 -8.87 -6.07
N GLY A 273 3.43 -10.13 -6.31
CA GLY A 273 4.53 -10.77 -5.57
C GLY A 273 4.15 -10.99 -4.11
N ASN A 274 5.16 -11.14 -3.25
CA ASN A 274 4.99 -11.50 -1.84
C ASN A 274 5.38 -10.39 -0.85
N HIS A 275 5.66 -9.17 -1.33
CA HIS A 275 6.02 -8.04 -0.49
C HIS A 275 5.77 -6.70 -1.20
N TRP A 276 5.65 -5.64 -0.41
CA TRP A 276 5.58 -4.27 -0.89
C TRP A 276 6.94 -3.77 -1.40
N LEU A 277 6.93 -3.05 -2.53
CA LEU A 277 8.14 -2.57 -3.20
C LEU A 277 8.56 -1.15 -2.80
N TYR A 278 7.66 -0.42 -2.14
CA TYR A 278 7.89 0.97 -1.75
C TYR A 278 8.67 1.05 -0.41
N LEU A 279 9.28 2.21 -0.16
CA LEU A 279 9.85 2.56 1.14
C LEU A 279 8.74 3.12 2.03
N ALA A 280 8.42 2.40 3.11
CA ALA A 280 7.54 2.90 4.17
C ALA A 280 8.26 4.03 4.93
N GLU A 281 7.76 5.25 4.82
CA GLU A 281 8.29 6.41 5.53
C GLU A 281 7.43 6.63 6.78
N ILE A 282 7.93 6.15 7.91
CA ILE A 282 7.22 6.25 9.19
C ILE A 282 7.17 7.72 9.58
N VAL A 283 5.96 8.23 9.84
CA VAL A 283 5.70 9.66 10.06
C VAL A 283 6.61 10.26 11.12
N ASP A 284 6.99 11.52 10.94
CA ASP A 284 8.02 12.21 11.73
C ASP A 284 7.59 12.46 13.18
N GLU A 285 6.28 12.48 13.45
CA GLU A 285 5.73 12.56 14.79
C GLU A 285 5.82 11.23 15.56
N PHE A 286 6.07 10.11 14.87
CA PHE A 286 6.10 8.78 15.48
C PHE A 286 7.25 8.63 16.49
N GLY A 287 6.90 8.12 17.66
CA GLY A 287 7.83 7.74 18.71
C GLY A 287 7.57 6.30 19.16
N GLY A 288 8.61 5.57 19.54
CA GLY A 288 8.48 4.22 20.09
C GLY A 288 9.15 3.17 19.23
N HIS A 289 8.43 2.13 18.84
CA HIS A 289 8.96 0.99 18.10
C HIS A 289 8.06 0.63 16.93
N PHE A 290 8.62 0.57 15.72
CA PHE A 290 7.93 0.09 14.54
C PHE A 290 8.55 -1.23 14.08
N SER A 291 7.71 -2.25 13.93
CA SER A 291 8.12 -3.62 13.62
C SER A 291 7.59 -4.03 12.26
N LEU A 292 8.46 -4.62 11.45
CA LEU A 292 8.12 -5.36 10.23
C LEU A 292 7.96 -6.85 10.56
N LEU A 293 8.21 -7.28 11.79
CA LEU A 293 7.98 -8.66 12.21
C LEU A 293 6.52 -8.82 12.62
N LYS A 294 5.88 -9.91 12.20
CA LYS A 294 4.54 -10.26 12.68
C LYS A 294 4.57 -10.54 14.17
N GLU A 295 3.81 -9.76 14.93
CA GLU A 295 3.69 -9.85 16.38
C GLU A 295 2.22 -10.08 16.76
N GLU A 296 1.97 -10.96 17.74
CA GLU A 296 0.61 -11.34 18.16
C GLU A 296 -0.17 -10.16 18.78
N ASN A 297 0.52 -9.27 19.50
CA ASN A 297 -0.09 -8.19 20.27
C ASN A 297 -0.08 -6.83 19.55
N GLU A 298 0.39 -6.79 18.30
CA GLU A 298 0.51 -5.58 17.50
C GLU A 298 -0.20 -5.77 16.16
N THR A 299 -1.48 -5.41 16.12
CA THR A 299 -2.37 -5.64 14.96
C THR A 299 -1.84 -5.06 13.64
N TYR A 300 -1.17 -3.91 13.70
CA TYR A 300 -0.57 -3.28 12.51
C TYR A 300 0.47 -4.17 11.82
N THR A 301 1.09 -5.10 12.58
CA THR A 301 2.09 -6.02 12.04
C THR A 301 1.52 -7.09 11.11
N ASN A 302 0.19 -7.26 11.09
CA ASN A 302 -0.47 -8.02 10.03
C ASN A 302 -0.12 -7.44 8.65
N LYS A 303 -0.10 -6.11 8.53
CA LYS A 303 0.20 -5.42 7.27
C LYS A 303 1.70 -5.16 7.11
N SER A 304 2.38 -4.69 8.16
CA SER A 304 3.80 -4.32 8.06
C SER A 304 4.72 -5.52 7.84
N GLN A 305 4.27 -6.76 8.12
CA GLN A 305 5.06 -7.97 7.82
C GLN A 305 5.37 -8.18 6.35
N HIS A 306 4.62 -7.52 5.48
CA HIS A 306 4.82 -7.58 4.03
C HIS A 306 5.74 -6.47 3.52
N LEU A 307 6.25 -5.61 4.40
CA LEU A 307 7.26 -4.61 4.07
C LEU A 307 8.66 -5.23 4.08
N ARG A 308 9.56 -4.67 3.26
CA ARG A 308 11.01 -4.94 3.31
C ARG A 308 11.83 -3.67 3.52
N ARG A 309 11.18 -2.51 3.49
CA ARG A 309 11.87 -1.22 3.45
C ARG A 309 11.14 -0.25 4.35
N ALA A 310 11.84 0.27 5.36
CA ALA A 310 11.28 1.24 6.28
C ALA A 310 12.32 2.30 6.65
N ALA A 311 11.86 3.55 6.74
CA ALA A 311 12.65 4.69 7.17
C ALA A 311 11.91 5.45 8.28
N LEU A 312 12.61 5.73 9.37
CA LEU A 312 12.15 6.67 10.38
C LEU A 312 12.43 8.09 9.90
N THR A 313 11.41 8.96 9.83
CA THR A 313 11.59 10.32 9.27
C THR A 313 11.70 11.43 10.33
N GLY A 314 11.48 11.10 11.60
CA GLY A 314 11.47 12.05 12.71
C GLY A 314 12.85 12.35 13.33
N TYR A 315 12.83 12.78 14.59
CA TYR A 315 14.05 13.08 15.37
C TYR A 315 14.04 12.44 16.77
N LYS A 316 12.98 11.70 17.10
CA LYS A 316 12.84 10.99 18.37
C LYS A 316 13.67 9.72 18.37
N ASN A 317 14.09 9.26 19.55
CA ASN A 317 14.71 7.95 19.78
C ASN A 317 13.70 6.83 19.52
N THR A 318 13.51 6.50 18.25
CA THR A 318 12.56 5.51 17.75
C THR A 318 13.32 4.27 17.30
N ASN A 319 12.71 3.10 17.42
CA ASN A 319 13.37 1.82 17.15
C ASN A 319 12.71 1.12 15.96
N LEU A 320 13.48 0.32 15.22
CA LEU A 320 13.00 -0.49 14.10
C LEU A 320 13.31 -1.97 14.32
N THR A 321 12.38 -2.83 13.90
CA THR A 321 12.63 -4.28 13.75
C THR A 321 12.30 -4.67 12.32
N GLY A 322 13.21 -5.36 11.62
CA GLY A 322 12.99 -5.97 10.31
C GLY A 322 12.22 -7.28 10.40
N ASN A 323 12.38 -8.15 9.42
CA ASN A 323 11.71 -9.45 9.37
C ASN A 323 12.59 -10.49 8.65
N ASN A 324 12.01 -11.60 8.20
CA ASN A 324 12.78 -12.68 7.57
C ASN A 324 13.14 -12.44 6.09
N PHE A 325 12.71 -11.33 5.48
CA PHE A 325 13.14 -10.92 4.15
C PHE A 325 14.49 -10.20 4.21
N ASP A 326 15.13 -9.99 3.06
CA ASP A 326 16.25 -9.04 2.97
C ASP A 326 15.70 -7.61 3.09
N ASN A 327 16.02 -6.91 4.17
CA ASN A 327 15.46 -5.60 4.48
C ASN A 327 16.40 -4.44 4.12
N SER A 328 15.81 -3.26 3.93
CA SER A 328 16.52 -1.97 3.97
C SER A 328 15.91 -1.10 5.05
N LEU A 329 16.63 -0.91 6.14
CA LEU A 329 16.15 -0.23 7.35
C LEU A 329 16.96 1.04 7.56
N PHE A 330 16.26 2.17 7.68
CA PHE A 330 16.87 3.48 7.85
C PHE A 330 16.39 4.12 9.16
N GLY A 331 17.32 4.41 10.05
CA GLY A 331 17.12 5.22 11.24
C GLY A 331 16.85 6.69 10.91
N ASN A 332 16.69 7.47 11.96
CA ASN A 332 16.44 8.91 11.91
C ASN A 332 17.59 9.67 12.61
N SER A 333 17.35 10.92 13.01
CA SER A 333 18.37 11.74 13.69
C SER A 333 18.48 11.52 15.21
N GLY A 334 17.69 10.61 15.76
CA GLY A 334 17.72 10.23 17.17
C GLY A 334 18.49 8.94 17.38
N ASN A 335 18.69 8.52 18.63
CA ASN A 335 19.40 7.29 18.95
C ASN A 335 18.48 6.09 18.73
N ASN A 336 18.68 5.36 17.63
CA ASN A 336 17.84 4.25 17.21
C ASN A 336 18.43 2.90 17.64
N LYS A 337 17.53 1.99 18.01
CA LYS A 337 17.84 0.56 18.13
C LYS A 337 17.21 -0.17 16.97
N ILE A 338 18.02 -0.84 16.17
CA ILE A 338 17.58 -1.53 14.95
C ILE A 338 17.88 -3.03 15.08
N ARG A 339 16.83 -3.85 14.92
CA ARG A 339 16.94 -5.32 14.85
C ARG A 339 16.74 -5.73 13.39
N PRO A 340 17.76 -6.21 12.66
CA PRO A 340 17.58 -6.64 11.28
C PRO A 340 16.70 -7.88 11.16
N LEU A 341 17.05 -8.93 11.91
CA LEU A 341 16.52 -10.30 11.80
C LEU A 341 17.03 -11.01 10.53
N GLY A 342 16.31 -11.98 9.98
CA GLY A 342 16.83 -12.87 8.95
C GLY A 342 17.11 -12.18 7.61
N GLY A 343 17.62 -12.93 6.62
CA GLY A 343 17.85 -12.41 5.26
C GLY A 343 19.19 -11.67 5.09
N PHE A 344 19.29 -10.89 4.01
CA PHE A 344 20.42 -10.01 3.72
C PHE A 344 20.06 -8.53 3.96
N ASP A 345 20.39 -7.97 5.11
CA ASP A 345 19.93 -6.64 5.47
C ASP A 345 20.93 -5.54 5.15
N ILE A 346 20.40 -4.37 4.77
CA ILE A 346 21.14 -3.11 4.74
C ILE A 346 20.52 -2.22 5.82
N ILE A 347 21.33 -1.82 6.79
CA ILE A 347 20.92 -1.00 7.90
C ILE A 347 21.74 0.29 7.90
N ASP A 348 21.05 1.42 7.91
CA ASP A 348 21.65 2.73 8.12
C ASP A 348 21.09 3.32 9.42
N GLY A 349 21.94 3.57 10.42
CA GLY A 349 21.53 4.20 11.68
C GLY A 349 21.15 5.67 11.50
N GLY A 350 21.74 6.35 10.52
CA GLY A 350 21.62 7.80 10.37
C GLY A 350 22.50 8.55 11.37
N PRO A 351 22.19 9.83 11.66
CA PRO A 351 22.84 10.58 12.72
C PRO A 351 22.33 10.14 14.10
N GLY A 352 23.23 9.95 15.07
CA GLY A 352 22.83 9.61 16.43
C GLY A 352 23.88 8.74 17.10
N GLU A 353 23.53 8.16 18.25
CA GLU A 353 24.22 6.98 18.79
C GLU A 353 23.34 5.75 18.58
N ASP A 354 23.55 5.06 17.47
CA ASP A 354 22.72 3.97 17.00
C ASP A 354 23.25 2.59 17.40
N THR A 355 22.33 1.65 17.60
CA THR A 355 22.66 0.29 18.05
C THR A 355 22.00 -0.77 17.18
N ALA A 356 22.81 -1.59 16.51
CA ALA A 356 22.35 -2.81 15.83
C ALA A 356 22.23 -3.91 16.88
N ILE A 357 21.10 -4.61 16.94
CA ILE A 357 20.84 -5.65 17.95
C ILE A 357 20.69 -7.00 17.27
N PHE A 358 21.55 -7.94 17.67
CA PHE A 358 21.57 -9.32 17.21
C PHE A 358 21.14 -10.28 18.33
N ILE A 359 20.49 -11.39 17.96
CA ILE A 359 19.87 -12.34 18.92
C ILE A 359 20.91 -13.18 19.64
N GLY A 360 21.97 -13.58 18.94
CA GLY A 360 22.99 -14.53 19.39
C GLY A 360 24.12 -13.95 20.21
N LYS A 361 25.09 -14.79 20.56
CA LYS A 361 26.32 -14.39 21.25
C LYS A 361 27.33 -13.82 20.26
N ARG A 362 28.20 -12.90 20.68
CA ARG A 362 29.23 -12.33 19.78
C ARG A 362 30.05 -13.40 19.06
N SER A 363 30.39 -14.52 19.72
CA SER A 363 31.19 -15.61 19.13
C SER A 363 30.51 -16.32 17.95
N GLU A 364 29.20 -16.12 17.75
CA GLU A 364 28.41 -16.73 16.69
C GLU A 364 28.34 -15.86 15.43
N TYR A 365 29.05 -14.72 15.41
CA TYR A 365 29.05 -13.80 14.29
C TYR A 365 30.45 -13.58 13.74
N ILE A 366 30.52 -13.51 12.41
CA ILE A 366 31.71 -13.10 11.69
C ILE A 366 31.56 -11.62 11.35
N LEU A 367 32.50 -10.80 11.81
CA LEU A 367 32.53 -9.36 11.53
C LEU A 367 33.62 -9.08 10.50
N ARG A 368 33.30 -8.33 9.44
CA ARG A 368 34.25 -7.98 8.38
C ARG A 368 34.07 -6.52 7.96
N ASN A 369 35.17 -5.82 7.75
CA ASN A 369 35.14 -4.52 7.08
C ASN A 369 35.22 -4.74 5.56
N GLN A 370 34.22 -4.25 4.83
CA GLN A 370 34.14 -4.31 3.36
C GLN A 370 33.81 -2.93 2.81
N ASP A 371 34.74 -2.33 2.06
CA ASP A 371 34.59 -1.01 1.42
C ASP A 371 34.15 0.12 2.39
N GLY A 372 34.67 0.09 3.61
CA GLY A 372 34.35 1.07 4.65
C GLY A 372 33.00 0.84 5.34
N ARG A 373 32.32 -0.28 5.06
CA ARG A 373 31.11 -0.72 5.74
C ARG A 373 31.38 -1.96 6.57
N LEU A 374 30.68 -2.08 7.68
CA LEU A 374 30.78 -3.26 8.54
C LEU A 374 29.76 -4.30 8.08
N VAL A 375 30.24 -5.51 7.81
CA VAL A 375 29.41 -6.68 7.52
C VAL A 375 29.36 -7.57 8.76
N VAL A 376 28.16 -7.94 9.20
CA VAL A 376 27.88 -8.83 10.33
C VAL A 376 27.14 -10.06 9.83
N ASP A 377 27.84 -11.19 9.77
CA ASP A 377 27.27 -12.47 9.36
C ASP A 377 26.99 -13.35 10.57
N ASP A 378 25.75 -13.82 10.66
CA ASP A 378 25.38 -14.91 11.56
C ASP A 378 25.79 -16.25 10.97
N ILE A 379 26.48 -17.09 11.75
CA ILE A 379 26.83 -18.46 11.32
C ILE A 379 25.64 -19.42 11.45
N HIS A 380 24.56 -19.02 12.13
CA HIS A 380 23.34 -19.80 12.26
C HIS A 380 22.34 -19.44 11.17
N TYR A 381 21.89 -20.45 10.43
CA TYR A 381 20.86 -20.30 9.43
C TYR A 381 19.53 -19.82 10.04
N TYR A 382 18.83 -18.96 9.30
CA TYR A 382 17.47 -18.49 9.62
C TYR A 382 17.32 -17.75 10.97
N ARG A 383 18.38 -17.07 11.44
CA ARG A 383 18.32 -16.19 12.62
C ARG A 383 18.50 -14.72 12.27
N ASP A 384 19.72 -14.21 12.27
CA ASP A 384 20.00 -12.78 11.95
C ASP A 384 20.65 -12.59 10.58
N GLY A 385 20.86 -13.67 9.81
CA GLY A 385 21.32 -13.57 8.42
C GLY A 385 22.65 -12.82 8.23
N GLN A 386 22.77 -12.11 7.12
CA GLN A 386 23.93 -11.27 6.77
C GLN A 386 23.52 -9.81 6.76
N ASN A 387 24.30 -8.94 7.37
CA ASN A 387 23.93 -7.55 7.59
C ASN A 387 25.04 -6.60 7.15
N ILE A 388 24.71 -5.63 6.32
CA ILE A 388 25.58 -4.49 6.01
C ILE A 388 25.14 -3.31 6.86
N LEU A 389 26.04 -2.85 7.73
CA LEU A 389 25.80 -1.75 8.64
C LEU A 389 26.48 -0.47 8.14
N ILE A 390 25.72 0.61 8.16
CA ILE A 390 26.10 1.97 7.77
C ILE A 390 25.71 2.89 8.92
N ASN A 391 26.60 3.84 9.28
CA ASN A 391 26.38 4.80 10.38
C ASN A 391 25.84 4.11 11.66
N MET A 392 26.51 3.05 12.11
CA MET A 392 26.18 2.37 13.36
C MET A 392 27.33 2.54 14.35
N GLU A 393 27.02 2.97 15.57
CA GLU A 393 28.02 3.18 16.61
C GLU A 393 28.23 1.91 17.46
N LYS A 394 27.16 1.14 17.69
CA LYS A 394 27.17 0.00 18.63
C LYS A 394 26.56 -1.26 18.02
N LEU A 395 27.15 -2.41 18.35
CA LEU A 395 26.58 -3.73 18.12
C LEU A 395 26.25 -4.36 19.46
N LYS A 396 24.98 -4.73 19.67
CA LYS A 396 24.54 -5.46 20.85
C LYS A 396 24.28 -6.92 20.49
N PHE A 397 25.02 -7.81 21.12
CA PHE A 397 24.80 -9.25 21.14
C PHE A 397 24.12 -9.65 22.46
N SER A 398 23.72 -10.91 22.60
CA SER A 398 23.11 -11.43 23.83
C SER A 398 24.04 -11.39 25.05
N ASP A 399 25.35 -11.47 24.85
CA ASP A 399 26.37 -11.57 25.89
C ASP A 399 27.32 -10.37 25.96
N ASN A 400 27.24 -9.45 25.00
CA ASN A 400 28.21 -8.35 24.87
C ASN A 400 27.68 -7.15 24.08
N ILE A 401 28.28 -5.97 24.28
CA ILE A 401 28.11 -4.79 23.43
C ILE A 401 29.48 -4.36 22.92
N LEU A 402 29.62 -4.18 21.62
CA LEU A 402 30.84 -3.68 20.98
C LEU A 402 30.63 -2.30 20.39
N ASN A 403 31.60 -1.41 20.54
CA ASN A 403 31.64 -0.16 19.78
C ASN A 403 32.22 -0.45 18.39
N VAL A 404 31.57 0.04 17.34
CA VAL A 404 32.00 -0.20 15.95
C VAL A 404 33.38 0.40 15.69
N ALA A 405 33.70 1.54 16.31
CA ALA A 405 35.02 2.17 16.23
C ALA A 405 36.18 1.30 16.75
N GLU A 406 35.90 0.25 17.53
CA GLU A 406 36.90 -0.68 18.07
C GLU A 406 37.14 -1.90 17.16
N ILE A 407 36.33 -2.08 16.11
CA ILE A 407 36.42 -3.21 15.19
C ILE A 407 37.42 -2.87 14.07
N LYS A 408 38.60 -3.49 14.14
CA LYS A 408 39.70 -3.32 13.17
C LYS A 408 39.40 -3.99 11.84
#